data_AF-A0A7J4AWB4-F1
#
_entry.id   AF-A0A7J4AWB4-F1
#
_cell.length_a   1.000
_cell.length_b   1.000
_cell.length_c   1.000
_cell.angle_alpha   90.00
_cell.angle_beta   90.00
_cell.angle_gamma   90.00
#
_symmetry.space_group_name_H-M   'P 1'
#
loop_
_entity.id
_entity.type
_entity.pdbx_description
1 polymer ?
#
loop_
_entity_poly.entity_id
_entity_poly.type
_entity_poly.pdbx_seq_one_letter_code
_entity_poly.pdbx_strand_id
1 'polypeptide(L)' 'KKLEINEETAVKAGEFKGKYNISIADAFIAAAAYLEGATIISDDPDYKKILEIETLTEKELNVKLDQ' A
#
# COMPACT_ATOMS: atom_id res chain seq x y z
N LYS A 1 -2.53 17.29 -1.13
CA LYS A 1 -3.69 16.99 -2.01
C LYS A 1 -4.42 15.80 -1.41
N LYS A 2 -5.76 15.74 -1.42
CA LYS A 2 -6.48 14.51 -1.01
C LYS A 2 -6.46 13.53 -2.18
N LEU A 3 -6.18 12.26 -1.92
CA LEU A 3 -6.41 11.18 -2.88
C LEU A 3 -7.91 10.86 -2.86
N GLU A 4 -8.53 10.92 -4.02
CA GLU A 4 -9.94 10.58 -4.18
C GLU A 4 -10.07 9.07 -4.39
N ILE A 5 -11.02 8.45 -3.70
CA ILE A 5 -11.35 7.04 -3.93
C ILE A 5 -12.32 6.98 -5.11
N ASN A 6 -11.78 6.75 -6.30
CA ASN A 6 -12.57 6.50 -7.50
C ASN A 6 -12.90 5.00 -7.65
N GLU A 7 -13.69 4.66 -8.68
CA GLU A 7 -14.09 3.28 -8.97
C GLU A 7 -12.88 2.36 -9.16
N GLU A 8 -11.86 2.83 -9.88
CA GLU A 8 -10.62 2.07 -10.13
C GLU A 8 -9.92 1.69 -8.81
N THR A 9 -9.79 2.65 -7.89
CA THR A 9 -9.22 2.41 -6.56
C THR A 9 -10.07 1.43 -5.76
N ALA A 10 -11.40 1.54 -5.83
CA ALA A 10 -12.32 0.65 -5.11
C ALA A 10 -12.27 -0.79 -5.63
N VAL A 11 -12.23 -0.98 -6.95
CA VAL A 11 -12.07 -2.31 -7.57
C VAL A 11 -10.73 -2.92 -7.15
N LYS A 12 -9.64 -2.14 -7.23
CA LYS A 12 -8.31 -2.61 -6.86
C LYS A 12 -8.20 -2.97 -5.37
N ALA A 13 -8.82 -2.19 -4.49
CA ALA A 13 -8.92 -2.50 -3.07
C ALA A 13 -9.70 -3.82 -2.84
N GLY A 14 -10.78 -4.05 -3.57
CA GLY A 14 -11.51 -5.32 -3.54
C GLY A 14 -10.63 -6.51 -3.92
N GLU A 15 -9.84 -6.39 -4.99
CA GLU A 15 -8.87 -7.41 -5.40
C GLU A 15 -7.85 -7.71 -4.29
N PHE A 16 -7.21 -6.68 -3.72
CA PHE A 16 -6.22 -6.87 -2.66
C PHE A 16 -6.83 -7.45 -1.38
N LYS A 17 -8.04 -7.00 -0.99
CA LYS A 17 -8.77 -7.58 0.14
C LYS A 17 -9.01 -9.08 -0.08
N GLY A 18 -9.49 -9.46 -1.25
CA GLY A 18 -9.79 -10.87 -1.58
C GLY A 18 -8.53 -11.72 -1.69
N LYS A 19 -7.47 -11.20 -2.30
CA LYS A 19 -6.23 -11.93 -2.59
C LYS A 19 -5.34 -12.11 -1.36
N TYR A 20 -5.22 -11.08 -0.52
CA TYR A 20 -4.25 -11.03 0.58
C TYR A 20 -4.87 -11.13 1.97
N ASN A 21 -6.20 -11.11 2.07
CA ASN A 21 -6.95 -11.20 3.34
C ASN A 21 -6.50 -10.18 4.41
N ILE A 22 -6.32 -8.93 3.98
CA ILE A 22 -5.97 -7.78 4.85
C ILE A 22 -7.23 -6.98 5.25
N SER A 23 -7.15 -5.95 6.08
CA SER A 23 -8.34 -5.12 6.37
C SER A 23 -8.79 -4.34 5.11
N ILE A 24 -10.05 -3.92 5.06
CA ILE A 24 -10.51 -3.10 3.92
C ILE A 24 -9.78 -1.75 3.85
N ALA A 25 -9.42 -1.18 5.01
CA ALA A 25 -8.66 0.07 5.06
C ALA A 25 -7.26 -0.12 4.45
N ASP A 26 -6.56 -1.20 4.82
CA ASP A 26 -5.23 -1.49 4.28
C ASP A 26 -5.29 -1.81 2.79
N ALA A 27 -6.36 -2.47 2.34
CA ALA A 27 -6.57 -2.72 0.93
C ALA A 27 -6.74 -1.44 0.11
N PHE A 28 -7.42 -0.42 0.66
CA PHE A 28 -7.53 0.89 0.02
C PHE A 28 -6.19 1.64 -0.02
N ILE A 29 -5.41 1.59 1.06
CA ILE A 29 -4.08 2.21 1.12
C ILE A 29 -3.15 1.54 0.11
N ALA A 30 -3.13 0.20 0.07
CA ALA A 30 -2.37 -0.59 -0.90
C ALA A 30 -2.78 -0.30 -2.34
N ALA A 31 -4.09 -0.23 -2.62
CA ALA A 31 -4.61 0.10 -3.94
C ALA A 31 -4.17 1.49 -4.42
N ALA A 32 -4.29 2.50 -3.54
CA ALA A 32 -3.84 3.84 -3.85
C ALA A 32 -2.33 3.89 -4.09
N ALA A 33 -1.53 3.23 -3.25
CA ALA A 33 -0.08 3.16 -3.42
C ALA A 33 0.31 2.49 -4.75
N TYR A 34 -0.37 1.40 -5.12
CA TYR A 34 -0.19 0.72 -6.39
C TYR A 34 -0.45 1.63 -7.59
N LEU A 35 -1.58 2.34 -7.59
CA LEU A 35 -1.99 3.19 -8.72
C LEU A 35 -1.12 4.45 -8.86
N GLU A 36 -0.68 5.02 -7.73
CA GLU A 36 0.21 6.18 -7.72
C GLU A 36 1.69 5.81 -7.89
N GLY A 37 2.03 4.51 -7.92
CA GLY A 37 3.42 4.03 -7.95
C GLY A 37 4.22 4.43 -6.71
N ALA A 38 3.55 4.56 -5.56
CA ALA A 38 4.15 5.02 -4.31
C ALA A 38 4.60 3.86 -3.41
N THR A 39 5.64 4.11 -2.62
CA THR A 39 6.10 3.20 -1.56
C THR A 39 5.29 3.43 -0.29
N ILE A 40 4.75 2.37 0.32
CA ILE A 40 4.12 2.46 1.64
C ILE A 40 5.20 2.46 2.71
N ILE A 41 5.11 3.40 3.66
CA ILE A 41 5.97 3.44 4.84
C ILE A 41 5.15 2.98 6.04
N SER A 42 5.42 1.77 6.53
CA SER A 42 4.68 1.17 7.64
C SER A 42 5.44 -0.01 8.25
N ASP A 43 5.35 -0.14 9.58
CA ASP A 43 5.78 -1.33 10.33
C ASP A 43 4.72 -2.46 10.32
N ASP A 44 3.54 -2.23 9.73
CA ASP A 44 2.47 -3.24 9.65
C ASP A 44 2.86 -4.38 8.69
N PRO A 45 2.92 -5.64 9.18
CA PRO A 45 3.33 -6.79 8.37
C PRO A 45 2.33 -7.14 7.26
N ASP A 46 1.08 -6.68 7.31
CA ASP A 46 0.09 -6.99 6.29
C ASP A 46 0.46 -6.42 4.91
N TYR A 47 1.09 -5.24 4.85
CA TYR A 47 1.56 -4.67 3.59
C TYR A 47 2.70 -5.47 2.95
N LYS A 48 3.55 -6.12 3.75
CA LYS A 48 4.63 -6.99 3.24
C LYS A 48 4.10 -8.25 2.55
N LYS A 49 2.82 -8.60 2.73
CA LYS A 49 2.18 -9.73 2.03
C LYS A 49 1.77 -9.39 0.61
N ILE A 50 1.62 -8.10 0.28
CA ILE A 50 1.14 -7.62 -1.01
C ILE A 50 2.34 -7.45 -1.94
N LEU A 51 2.52 -8.40 -2.87
CA LEU A 51 3.72 -8.47 -3.71
C LEU A 51 3.76 -7.38 -4.80
N GLU A 52 2.63 -6.76 -5.11
CA GLU A 52 2.53 -5.74 -6.16
C GLU A 52 2.90 -4.33 -5.71
N ILE A 53 3.18 -4.11 -4.42
CA ILE A 53 3.54 -2.79 -3.88
C ILE A 53 4.91 -2.84 -3.20
N GLU A 54 5.62 -1.71 -3.20
CA GLU A 54 6.82 -1.54 -2.37
C GLU A 54 6.40 -1.09 -0.97
N THR A 55 6.97 -1.72 0.05
CA THR A 55 6.78 -1.32 1.45
C THR A 55 8.12 -1.23 2.14
N LEU A 56 8.33 -0.15 2.90
CA LEU A 56 9.47 0.04 3.78
C LEU A 56 8.97 0.33 5.20
N THR A 57 9.77 0.00 6.19
CA THR A 57 9.65 0.57 7.53
C THR A 57 10.28 1.96 7.56
N GLU A 58 9.97 2.76 8.58
CA GLU A 58 10.56 4.09 8.79
C GLU A 58 12.09 3.99 8.91
N LYS A 59 12.59 2.91 9.52
CA LYS A 59 14.03 2.65 9.65
C LYS A 59 14.68 2.36 8.29
N GLU A 60 14.05 1.50 7.48
CA GLU A 60 14.52 1.19 6.13
C GLU A 60 14.50 2.42 5.23
N LEU A 61 13.47 3.26 5.35
CA LEU A 61 13.40 4.54 4.64
C LEU A 61 14.55 5.48 5.03
N ASN A 62 14.80 5.69 6.32
CA ASN A 62 15.89 6.55 6.78
C ASN A 62 17.24 6.08 6.21
N VAL A 63 17.52 4.78 6.26
CA VAL A 63 18.74 4.22 5.68
C VAL A 63 18.83 4.45 4.17
N LYS A 64 17.71 4.39 3.44
CA LYS A 64 17.64 4.63 1.98
C LYS A 64 17.87 6.10 1.62
N LEU A 65 17.50 7.05 2.49
CA LEU A 65 17.65 8.49 2.27
C LEU A 65 19.05 9.01 2.61
N ASP A 66 19.77 8.34 3.51
CA ASP A 66 21.15 8.69 3.89
C ASP A 66 22.21 8.20 2.87
N GLN A 67 21.78 7.61 1.74
CA GLN A 67 22.62 7.10 0.64
C GLN A 67 22.64 8.08 -0.55
#